data_AF-A0A6I1YUX9-F1
#
_entry.id   AF-A0A6I1YUX9-F1
#
_cell.length_a   1.000
_cell.length_b   1.000
_cell.length_c   1.000
_cell.angle_alpha   90.00
_cell.angle_beta   90.00
_cell.angle_gamma   90.00
#
_symmetry.space_group_name_H-M   'P 1'
#
loop_
_entity.id
_entity.type
_entity.pdbx_description
1 polymer ?
#
loop_
_entity_poly.entity_id
_entity_poly.type
_entity_poly.pdbx_seq_one_letter_code
_entity_poly.pdbx_strand_id
1 'polypeptide(L)'
;MAELFPEGLLTATDAVLDTFEGELAGLGEASDEQVFAVVERVVLALNAVNKAHNGNAFETDEREELCDYIDQSLTEHGVDVVVLTARRGLGRYQLTDKWRKW
;
A
#
# COMPACT_ATOMS: atom_id res chain seq x y z
N MET A 1 -16.36 -25.54 3.91
CA MET A 1 -16.25 -24.09 4.18
C MET A 1 -15.16 -23.60 3.25
N ALA A 2 -15.44 -22.61 2.41
CA ALA A 2 -14.37 -21.94 1.69
C ALA A 2 -13.54 -21.18 2.72
N GLU A 3 -12.23 -21.37 2.72
CA GLU A 3 -11.34 -20.58 3.58
C GLU A 3 -11.41 -19.13 3.10
N LEU A 4 -11.90 -18.23 3.96
CA LEU A 4 -12.06 -16.81 3.66
C LEU A 4 -10.73 -16.16 3.28
N PHE A 5 -9.63 -16.66 3.85
CA PHE A 5 -8.27 -16.24 3.55
C PHE A 5 -7.40 -17.46 3.28
N PRO A 6 -7.21 -17.87 2.01
CA PRO A 6 -6.29 -18.96 1.72
C PRO A 6 -4.89 -18.59 2.18
N GLU A 7 -4.15 -19.52 2.79
CA GLU A 7 -2.81 -19.26 3.33
C GLU A 7 -1.85 -18.65 2.29
N GLY A 8 -2.02 -19.01 1.01
CA GLY A 8 -1.27 -18.43 -0.10
C GLY A 8 -1.53 -16.93 -0.31
N LEU A 9 -2.76 -16.46 -0.07
CA LEU A 9 -3.10 -15.04 -0.13
C LEU A 9 -2.46 -14.27 1.03
N LEU A 10 -2.58 -14.81 2.24
CA LEU A 10 -1.99 -14.19 3.43
C LEU A 10 -0.47 -14.09 3.27
N THR A 11 0.18 -15.18 2.88
CA THR A 11 1.63 -15.22 2.64
C THR A 11 2.07 -14.22 1.55
N ALA A 12 1.30 -14.11 0.47
CA ALA A 12 1.62 -13.19 -0.62
C ALA A 12 1.45 -11.72 -0.19
N THR A 13 0.39 -11.43 0.55
CA THR A 13 0.14 -10.08 1.09
C THR A 13 1.21 -9.71 2.11
N ASP A 14 1.52 -10.60 3.05
CA ASP A 14 2.55 -10.41 4.09
C ASP A 14 3.93 -10.12 3.47
N ALA A 15 4.34 -10.88 2.45
CA ALA A 15 5.59 -10.62 1.74
C ALA A 15 5.65 -9.24 1.06
N VAL A 16 4.50 -8.73 0.58
CA VAL A 16 4.40 -7.40 -0.01
C VAL A 16 4.52 -6.32 1.06
N LEU A 17 3.87 -6.51 2.21
CA LEU A 17 3.93 -5.57 3.33
C LEU A 17 5.32 -5.55 3.99
N ASP A 18 5.95 -6.72 4.20
CA ASP A 18 7.31 -6.82 4.76
C ASP A 18 8.34 -6.10 3.86
N THR A 19 8.21 -6.26 2.54
CA THR A 19 9.05 -5.52 1.59
C THR A 19 8.84 -4.01 1.72
N PHE A 20 7.58 -3.57 1.83
CA PHE A 20 7.23 -2.16 2.00
C PHE A 20 7.79 -1.59 3.31
N GLU A 21 7.60 -2.27 4.44
CA GLU A 21 8.14 -1.88 5.75
C GLU A 21 9.68 -1.80 5.73
N GLY A 22 10.34 -2.72 5.03
CA GLY A 22 11.78 -2.68 4.79
C GLY A 22 12.23 -1.43 4.01
N GLU A 23 11.45 -0.98 3.03
CA GLU A 23 11.70 0.26 2.30
C GLU A 23 11.42 1.51 3.16
N LEU A 24 10.42 1.46 4.05
CA LEU A 24 10.06 2.58 4.96
C LEU A 24 11.18 2.94 5.93
N ALA A 25 11.97 1.97 6.39
CA ALA A 25 13.08 2.22 7.31
C ALA A 25 14.12 3.22 6.74
N GLY A 26 14.20 3.37 5.41
CA GLY A 26 15.08 4.33 4.74
C GLY A 26 14.42 5.63 4.27
N LEU A 27 13.10 5.82 4.51
CA LEU A 27 12.32 6.90 3.90
C LEU A 27 12.29 8.22 4.69
N GLY A 28 12.76 8.26 5.95
CA GLY A 28 12.67 9.46 6.80
C GLY A 28 13.36 10.72 6.25
N GLU A 29 14.39 10.58 5.42
CA GLU A 29 15.07 11.67 4.71
C GLU A 29 14.88 11.61 3.19
N ALA A 30 13.99 10.74 2.72
CA ALA A 30 13.81 10.49 1.30
C ALA A 30 13.00 11.60 0.64
N SER A 31 13.26 11.80 -0.65
CA SER A 31 12.54 12.78 -1.46
C SER A 31 11.10 12.32 -1.72
N ASP A 32 10.19 13.26 -1.95
CA ASP A 32 8.79 13.00 -2.31
C ASP A 32 8.67 11.91 -3.41
N GLU A 33 9.53 11.98 -4.43
CA GLU A 33 9.57 11.00 -5.53
C GLU A 33 9.90 9.58 -5.07
N GLN A 34 10.78 9.43 -4.08
CA GLN A 34 11.13 8.12 -3.52
C GLN A 34 9.96 7.57 -2.71
N VAL A 35 9.30 8.41 -1.90
CA VAL A 35 8.09 8.01 -1.18
C VAL A 35 7.01 7.54 -2.15
N PHE A 36 6.71 8.33 -3.18
CA PHE A 36 5.73 7.95 -4.20
C PHE A 36 6.13 6.67 -4.94
N ALA A 37 7.43 6.43 -5.18
CA ALA A 37 7.90 5.20 -5.82
C ALA A 37 7.68 3.96 -4.92
N VAL A 38 7.89 4.09 -3.61
CA VAL A 38 7.62 3.01 -2.65
C VAL A 38 6.12 2.72 -2.57
N VAL A 39 5.28 3.77 -2.50
CA VAL A 39 3.82 3.61 -2.53
C VAL A 39 3.33 2.98 -3.84
N GLU A 40 3.87 3.42 -4.98
CA GLU A 40 3.58 2.81 -6.27
C GLU A 40 3.91 1.31 -6.26
N ARG A 41 5.08 0.92 -5.73
CA ARG A 41 5.51 -0.48 -5.68
C ARG A 41 4.58 -1.35 -4.83
N VAL A 42 4.25 -0.93 -3.62
CA VAL A 42 3.37 -1.71 -2.72
C VAL A 42 1.97 -1.84 -3.33
N VAL A 43 1.42 -0.77 -3.90
CA VAL A 43 0.11 -0.80 -4.55
C VAL A 43 0.13 -1.61 -5.85
N LEU A 44 1.21 -1.62 -6.62
CA LEU A 44 1.30 -2.50 -7.79
C LEU A 44 1.47 -3.97 -7.39
N ALA A 45 2.18 -4.26 -6.31
CA ALA A 45 2.39 -5.60 -5.81
C ALA A 45 1.10 -6.22 -5.25
N LEU A 46 0.36 -5.49 -4.43
CA LEU A 46 -0.96 -5.91 -3.97
C LEU A 46 -1.96 -6.11 -5.15
N ASN A 47 -1.79 -5.41 -6.29
CA ASN A 47 -2.61 -5.57 -7.51
C ASN A 47 -2.27 -6.88 -8.20
N ALA A 48 -0.99 -7.26 -8.19
CA ALA A 48 -0.56 -8.56 -8.65
C ALA A 48 -1.15 -9.67 -7.76
N VAL A 49 -1.15 -9.49 -6.43
CA VAL A 49 -1.78 -10.43 -5.49
C VAL A 49 -3.28 -10.55 -5.77
N ASN A 50 -4.02 -9.44 -5.85
CA ASN A 50 -5.44 -9.48 -6.16
C ASN A 50 -5.72 -10.21 -7.49
N LYS A 51 -4.94 -9.90 -8.53
CA LYS A 51 -5.07 -10.53 -9.84
C LYS A 51 -4.74 -12.03 -9.82
N ALA A 52 -3.73 -12.44 -9.06
CA ALA A 52 -3.36 -13.86 -8.90
C ALA A 52 -4.49 -14.67 -8.23
N HIS A 53 -5.30 -14.01 -7.40
CA HIS A 53 -6.46 -14.59 -6.72
C HIS A 53 -7.79 -14.23 -7.42
N ASN A 54 -7.80 -14.22 -8.75
CA ASN A 54 -8.99 -13.97 -9.60
C ASN A 54 -9.65 -12.61 -9.45
N GLY A 55 -8.94 -11.60 -8.92
CA GLY A 55 -9.46 -10.26 -8.72
C GLY A 55 -10.36 -10.10 -7.50
N ASN A 56 -10.45 -11.13 -6.65
CA ASN A 56 -11.31 -11.18 -5.47
C ASN A 56 -10.52 -11.56 -4.21
N ALA A 57 -9.27 -11.09 -4.11
CA ALA A 57 -8.43 -11.29 -2.93
C ALA A 57 -8.90 -10.44 -1.75
N PHE A 58 -9.28 -9.19 -2.02
CA PHE A 58 -9.59 -8.20 -1.00
C PHE A 58 -11.00 -7.67 -1.22
N GLU A 59 -11.83 -7.70 -0.18
CA GLU A 59 -13.13 -7.01 -0.15
C GLU A 59 -12.95 -5.49 -0.01
N THR A 60 -14.04 -4.74 -0.12
CA THR A 60 -14.00 -3.26 -0.04
C THR A 60 -13.32 -2.78 1.24
N ASP A 61 -13.72 -3.33 2.39
CA ASP A 61 -13.17 -2.98 3.70
C ASP A 61 -11.67 -3.29 3.78
N GLU A 62 -11.23 -4.49 3.37
CA GLU A 62 -9.81 -4.86 3.39
C GLU A 62 -8.95 -3.94 2.51
N ARG A 63 -9.50 -3.49 1.37
CA ARG A 63 -8.78 -2.54 0.50
C ARG A 63 -8.64 -1.18 1.17
N GLU A 64 -9.63 -0.75 1.94
CA GLU A 64 -9.57 0.49 2.73
C GLU A 64 -8.56 0.33 3.87
N GLU A 65 -8.59 -0.79 4.60
CA GLU A 65 -7.62 -1.11 5.66
C GLU A 65 -6.18 -1.14 5.13
N LEU A 66 -5.94 -1.72 3.94
CA LEU A 66 -4.62 -1.72 3.30
C LEU A 66 -4.16 -0.30 2.93
N CYS A 67 -5.07 0.57 2.49
CA CYS A 67 -4.73 1.96 2.18
C CYS A 67 -4.41 2.75 3.45
N ASP A 68 -5.21 2.57 4.51
CA ASP A 68 -4.98 3.20 5.81
C ASP A 68 -3.68 2.69 6.44
N TYR A 69 -3.36 1.40 6.32
CA TYR A 69 -2.08 0.84 6.77
C TYR A 69 -0.89 1.52 6.07
N ILE A 70 -0.90 1.64 4.74
CA ILE A 70 0.19 2.30 3.99
C ILE A 70 0.36 3.76 4.45
N ASP A 71 -0.73 4.51 4.61
CA ASP A 71 -0.71 5.90 5.06
C ASP A 71 -0.20 6.03 6.51
N GLN A 72 -0.65 5.14 7.40
CA GLN A 72 -0.22 5.11 8.79
C GLN A 72 1.27 4.77 8.90
N SER A 73 1.73 3.72 8.24
CA SER A 73 3.14 3.31 8.28
C SER A 73 4.07 4.40 7.75
N LEU A 74 3.68 5.10 6.67
CA LEU A 74 4.43 6.27 6.19
C LEU A 74 4.54 7.35 7.27
N THR A 75 3.42 7.67 7.92
CA THR A 75 3.36 8.68 8.98
C THR A 75 4.22 8.29 10.17
N GLU A 76 4.19 7.02 10.59
CA GLU A 76 5.01 6.49 11.69
C GLU A 76 6.51 6.54 11.39
N HIS A 77 6.89 6.40 10.12
CA HIS A 77 8.27 6.54 9.65
C HIS A 77 8.70 8.00 9.38
N GLY A 78 7.88 8.98 9.76
CA GLY A 78 8.20 10.41 9.69
C GLY A 78 7.88 11.06 8.35
N VAL A 79 7.17 10.38 7.46
CA VAL A 79 6.70 10.94 6.19
C VAL A 79 5.39 11.69 6.43
N ASP A 80 5.38 13.00 6.19
CA ASP A 80 4.15 13.79 6.23
C ASP A 80 3.34 13.60 4.94
N VAL A 81 2.48 12.58 4.93
CA VAL A 81 1.64 12.21 3.78
C VAL A 81 0.71 13.35 3.36
N VAL A 82 0.25 14.16 4.32
CA VAL A 82 -0.62 15.32 4.03
C VAL A 82 0.15 16.36 3.24
N VAL A 83 1.36 16.72 3.67
CA VAL A 83 2.21 17.68 2.95
C VAL A 83 2.64 17.11 1.59
N LEU A 84 3.02 15.84 1.54
CA LEU A 84 3.40 15.14 0.30
C LEU A 84 2.31 15.18 -0.76
N THR A 85 1.08 14.79 -0.38
CA THR A 85 -0.08 14.77 -1.29
C THR A 85 -0.51 16.19 -1.66
N ALA A 86 -0.52 17.13 -0.70
CA ALA A 86 -0.85 18.53 -0.97
C ALA A 86 0.08 19.18 -1.99
N ARG A 87 1.39 18.87 -1.97
CA ARG A 87 2.36 19.34 -2.99
C ARG A 87 2.01 18.88 -4.41
N ARG A 88 1.28 17.78 -4.55
CA ARG A 88 0.81 17.24 -5.84
C ARG A 88 -0.66 17.59 -6.12
N GLY A 89 -1.31 18.36 -5.25
CA GLY A 89 -2.73 18.71 -5.36
C GLY A 89 -3.68 17.54 -5.07
N LEU A 90 -3.20 16.53 -4.34
CA LEU A 90 -3.96 15.35 -3.94
C LEU A 90 -4.39 15.46 -2.47
N GLY A 91 -5.51 14.84 -2.12
CA GLY A 91 -5.87 14.57 -0.73
C GLY A 91 -5.03 13.43 -0.14
N ARG A 92 -4.90 13.40 1.19
CA ARG A 92 -4.18 12.35 1.94
C ARG A 92 -4.58 10.93 1.49
N TYR A 93 -5.88 10.67 1.44
CA TYR A 93 -6.46 9.38 1.03
C TYR A 93 -6.36 9.09 -0.48
N GLN A 94 -5.91 10.07 -1.28
CA GLN A 94 -5.76 9.91 -2.73
C GLN A 94 -4.35 9.44 -3.12
N LEU A 95 -3.48 9.21 -2.14
CA LEU A 95 -2.10 8.80 -2.37
C LEU A 95 -2.00 7.51 -3.20
N THR A 96 -2.78 6.50 -2.85
CA THR A 96 -2.78 5.17 -3.50
C THR A 96 -3.73 5.10 -4.70
N ASP A 97 -4.66 6.06 -4.81
CA ASP A 97 -5.78 6.08 -5.77
C ASP A 97 -5.31 6.01 -7.23
N LYS A 98 -4.15 6.59 -7.53
CA LYS A 98 -3.55 6.58 -8.87
C LYS A 98 -3.22 5.17 -9.38
N TRP A 99 -2.88 4.25 -8.47
CA TRP A 99 -2.41 2.91 -8.81
C TRP A 99 -3.36 1.80 -8.41
N ARG A 100 -4.33 2.09 -7.54
CA ARG A 100 -5.36 1.14 -7.11
C ARG A 100 -6.18 0.68 -8.32
N LYS A 101 -6.02 -0.59 -8.71
CA LYS A 101 -6.73 -1.23 -9.83
C LYS A 101 -7.50 -2.48 -9.43
N TRP A 102 -7.33 -2.93 -8.19
CA TRP A 102 -8.08 -4.05 -7.63
C TRP A 102 -9.50 -3.64 -7.27
#